data_AF-A0A931C395-F1
#
_entry.id   AF-A0A931C395-F1
#
_cell.length_a   1.000
_cell.length_b   1.000
_cell.length_c   1.000
_cell.angle_alpha   90.00
_cell.angle_beta   90.00
_cell.angle_gamma   90.00
#
_symmetry.space_group_name_H-M   'P 1'
#
loop_
_entity.id
_entity.type
_entity.pdbx_description
1 polymer ?
#
loop_
_entity_poly.entity_id
_entity_poly.type
_entity_poly.pdbx_seq_one_letter_code
_entity_poly.pdbx_strand_id
1 'polypeptide(L)'
;MKNLRPFLIFMLVMSTQACQPTENKNEEEAGESYATGTFGYDINFLKGQDDSLIVLKDENGESQVIVSAKYQGKVFTSTAGGLDGRSFGWINYEAFSGEKDPHMNAYGGENRFWLGPEGGKFSVFFKPEADMVFDNWVTPASVDTEKWKVLSSSKDKVSLGKETSVTNYIGTPLEIKIKRDIQLLSKAEIADMLGISTDDKVKAVGFKTDNAITNAGDEAWNKETGAPCIWMLDMFSPSPGTVILVPYNEEAEGKVATTDYFGQIPPDRVVYKNGILYFKADGKSRGKLGLPPERAKPVAGSYDPANNVLTVTTFDVENKGTYLNQEWTAEKDPLKGDAVNAYNDGPLEDGSQMGPFYEIESVSPAAFLKPGQTLEHQHNVFHFTGDKPALDKIAQKVFGISLDSVQNAFTE
;
A
#
# COMPACT_ATOMS: atom_id res chain seq x y z
N MET A 1 54.12 -64.13 36.83
CA MET A 1 54.39 -62.95 36.00
C MET A 1 54.26 -63.39 34.55
N LYS A 2 53.02 -63.45 34.07
CA LYS A 2 52.40 -62.52 33.11
C LYS A 2 52.98 -62.61 31.68
N ASN A 3 52.16 -63.25 30.83
CA ASN A 3 51.99 -63.08 29.38
C ASN A 3 52.75 -64.03 28.44
N LEU A 4 52.29 -65.28 28.40
CA LEU A 4 52.29 -66.15 27.22
C LEU A 4 50.97 -65.93 26.46
N ARG A 5 51.02 -65.58 25.17
CA ARG A 5 49.86 -65.59 24.25
C ARG A 5 49.71 -66.99 23.63
N PRO A 6 48.54 -67.65 23.71
CA PRO A 6 48.21 -68.73 22.79
C PRO A 6 47.27 -68.23 21.70
N PHE A 7 47.67 -68.53 20.46
CA PHE A 7 46.86 -68.49 19.25
C PHE A 7 45.87 -69.66 19.32
N LEU A 8 44.56 -69.43 19.17
CA LEU A 8 43.57 -70.48 18.96
C LEU A 8 42.68 -70.10 17.77
N ILE A 9 42.58 -71.03 16.83
CA ILE A 9 41.75 -71.00 15.62
C ILE A 9 40.36 -71.55 15.96
N PHE A 10 39.29 -70.90 15.51
CA PHE A 10 38.06 -71.62 15.13
C PHE A 10 37.18 -70.89 14.10
N MET A 11 36.72 -71.71 13.15
CA MET A 11 35.79 -71.59 12.01
C MET A 11 34.66 -70.54 11.97
N LEU A 12 34.49 -69.99 10.75
CA LEU A 12 33.32 -70.07 9.83
C LEU A 12 31.92 -69.66 10.34
N VAL A 13 31.31 -68.63 9.72
CA VAL A 13 29.94 -68.65 9.13
C VAL A 13 29.83 -67.51 8.09
N MET A 14 29.38 -67.84 6.87
CA MET A 14 28.89 -66.88 5.87
C MET A 14 27.49 -66.38 6.24
N SER A 15 27.24 -65.08 6.09
CA SER A 15 25.89 -64.57 5.81
C SER A 15 25.98 -63.31 4.95
N THR A 16 25.62 -63.48 3.68
CA THR A 16 25.31 -62.39 2.75
C THR A 16 23.92 -61.84 3.11
N GLN A 17 23.82 -60.55 3.46
CA GLN A 17 22.58 -59.80 3.30
C GLN A 17 22.85 -58.57 2.46
N ALA A 18 22.28 -58.61 1.25
CA ALA A 18 22.01 -57.47 0.42
C ALA A 18 20.89 -56.66 1.06
N CYS A 19 21.11 -55.35 1.24
CA CYS A 19 20.02 -54.40 1.39
C CYS A 19 20.05 -53.46 0.18
N GLN A 20 18.98 -53.53 -0.60
CA GLN A 20 18.61 -52.54 -1.61
C GLN A 20 18.44 -51.16 -0.95
N PRO A 21 18.74 -50.05 -1.64
CA PRO A 21 18.21 -48.76 -1.24
C PRO A 21 16.72 -48.74 -1.55
N THR A 22 15.91 -48.65 -0.51
CA THR A 22 14.49 -48.33 -0.60
C THR A 22 14.33 -46.92 -1.15
N GLU A 23 13.73 -46.82 -2.34
CA GLU A 23 13.12 -45.57 -2.83
C GLU A 23 11.99 -45.18 -1.88
N ASN A 24 12.24 -44.21 -1.01
CA ASN A 24 11.16 -43.41 -0.43
C ASN A 24 10.76 -42.36 -1.46
N LYS A 25 9.76 -42.69 -2.27
CA LYS A 25 8.93 -41.69 -2.95
C LYS A 25 8.07 -41.00 -1.90
N ASN A 26 8.63 -39.96 -1.28
CA ASN A 26 7.81 -38.84 -0.83
C ASN A 26 7.67 -37.91 -2.03
N GLU A 27 6.59 -38.09 -2.79
CA GLU A 27 6.04 -37.01 -3.61
C GLU A 27 5.46 -35.97 -2.63
N GLU A 28 6.31 -35.15 -2.04
CA GLU A 28 5.92 -33.78 -1.71
C GLU A 28 5.83 -33.06 -3.05
N GLU A 29 4.66 -32.49 -3.35
CA GLU A 29 4.50 -31.57 -4.47
C GLU A 29 5.60 -30.49 -4.37
N ALA A 30 6.62 -30.60 -5.22
CA ALA A 30 7.60 -29.54 -5.38
C ALA A 30 6.85 -28.35 -5.96
N GLY A 31 6.37 -27.46 -5.08
CA GLY A 31 5.70 -26.23 -5.47
C GLY A 31 6.54 -25.50 -6.50
N GLU A 32 5.90 -25.02 -7.57
CA GLU A 32 6.58 -24.24 -8.60
C GLU A 32 7.38 -23.10 -7.94
N SER A 33 8.69 -23.08 -8.19
CA SER A 33 9.59 -22.05 -7.67
C SER A 33 9.46 -20.82 -8.56
N TYR A 34 8.74 -19.81 -8.08
CA TYR A 34 8.60 -18.52 -8.75
C TYR A 34 9.75 -17.58 -8.41
N ALA A 35 10.14 -16.71 -9.35
CA ALA A 35 11.20 -15.73 -9.15
C ALA A 35 10.76 -14.59 -8.20
N THR A 36 11.67 -14.06 -7.38
CA THR A 36 11.41 -12.89 -6.52
C THR A 36 10.87 -11.72 -7.34
N GLY A 37 9.83 -11.05 -6.83
CA GLY A 37 9.14 -9.95 -7.51
C GLY A 37 8.02 -10.37 -8.45
N THR A 38 7.76 -11.68 -8.57
CA THR A 38 6.57 -12.20 -9.24
C THR A 38 5.43 -12.42 -8.25
N PHE A 39 4.20 -12.37 -8.74
CA PHE A 39 3.01 -12.60 -7.94
C PHE A 39 2.98 -14.00 -7.32
N GLY A 40 3.47 -15.01 -8.05
CA GLY A 40 3.59 -16.40 -7.58
C GLY A 40 4.55 -16.54 -6.39
N TYR A 41 5.63 -15.78 -6.37
CA TYR A 41 6.53 -15.73 -5.22
C TYR A 41 5.82 -15.13 -4.01
N ASP A 42 5.17 -13.98 -4.20
CA ASP A 42 4.51 -13.22 -3.14
C ASP A 42 3.32 -14.00 -2.55
N ILE A 43 2.48 -14.62 -3.37
CA ILE A 43 1.36 -15.45 -2.87
C ILE A 43 1.85 -16.67 -2.10
N ASN A 44 2.94 -17.31 -2.53
CA ASN A 44 3.51 -18.46 -1.83
C ASN A 44 4.06 -18.04 -0.46
N PHE A 45 4.79 -16.92 -0.41
CA PHE A 45 5.27 -16.35 0.85
C PHE A 45 4.11 -16.00 1.77
N LEU A 46 3.15 -15.20 1.30
CA LEU A 46 2.06 -14.68 2.11
C LEU A 46 1.15 -15.80 2.63
N LYS A 47 0.90 -16.87 1.85
CA LYS A 47 0.13 -18.05 2.33
C LYS A 47 0.78 -18.73 3.54
N GLY A 48 2.11 -18.67 3.66
CA GLY A 48 2.81 -19.13 4.85
C GLY A 48 2.57 -18.24 6.07
N GLN A 49 2.17 -16.98 5.86
CA GLN A 49 1.94 -15.98 6.91
C GLN A 49 0.46 -15.79 7.25
N ASP A 50 -0.45 -16.05 6.32
CA ASP A 50 -1.90 -15.94 6.46
C ASP A 50 -2.58 -17.05 5.65
N ASP A 51 -3.09 -18.06 6.35
CA ASP A 51 -3.86 -19.16 5.77
C ASP A 51 -5.26 -18.73 5.32
N SER A 52 -5.69 -17.51 5.66
CA SER A 52 -6.98 -16.93 5.31
C SER A 52 -6.93 -15.87 4.21
N LEU A 53 -5.85 -15.85 3.41
CA LEU A 53 -5.72 -14.96 2.26
C LEU A 53 -6.85 -15.16 1.25
N ILE A 54 -7.30 -14.03 0.71
CA ILE A 54 -8.35 -13.97 -0.30
C ILE A 54 -7.67 -13.54 -1.60
N VAL A 55 -7.87 -14.33 -2.65
CA VAL A 55 -7.34 -14.03 -3.98
C VAL A 55 -8.50 -13.76 -4.91
N LEU A 56 -8.66 -12.50 -5.29
CA LEU A 56 -9.60 -12.09 -6.32
C LEU A 56 -8.95 -12.35 -7.68
N LYS A 57 -9.71 -12.88 -8.64
CA LYS A 57 -9.17 -13.26 -9.95
C LYS A 57 -10.19 -13.10 -11.06
N ASP A 58 -9.72 -12.71 -12.23
CA ASP A 58 -10.55 -12.68 -13.44
C ASP A 58 -10.88 -14.09 -13.96
N GLU A 59 -11.54 -14.18 -15.11
CA GLU A 59 -11.90 -15.45 -15.73
C GLU A 59 -10.69 -16.30 -16.14
N ASN A 60 -9.64 -15.65 -16.63
CA ASN A 60 -8.48 -16.32 -17.22
C ASN A 60 -7.33 -16.52 -16.23
N GLY A 61 -7.43 -15.94 -15.02
CA GLY A 61 -6.38 -15.94 -14.01
C GLY A 61 -5.19 -15.02 -14.33
N GLU A 62 -5.32 -14.13 -15.32
CA GLU A 62 -4.24 -13.18 -15.66
C GLU A 62 -4.22 -12.02 -14.66
N SER A 63 -5.39 -11.45 -14.38
CA SER A 63 -5.55 -10.36 -13.42
C SER A 63 -5.91 -10.93 -12.06
N GLN A 64 -5.08 -10.68 -11.04
CA GLN A 64 -5.31 -11.17 -9.68
C GLN A 64 -4.95 -10.11 -8.64
N VAL A 65 -5.60 -10.18 -7.47
CA VAL A 65 -5.40 -9.28 -6.32
C VAL A 65 -5.38 -10.11 -5.04
N ILE A 66 -4.36 -9.93 -4.20
CA ILE A 66 -4.24 -10.58 -2.89
C ILE A 66 -4.74 -9.64 -1.80
N VAL A 67 -5.77 -10.07 -1.08
CA VAL A 67 -6.36 -9.35 0.05
C VAL A 67 -6.14 -10.14 1.33
N SER A 68 -5.79 -9.45 2.41
CA SER A 68 -5.70 -10.06 3.74
C SER A 68 -6.60 -9.38 4.74
N ALA A 69 -7.57 -10.13 5.28
CA ALA A 69 -8.33 -9.70 6.44
C ALA A 69 -7.47 -9.71 7.71
N LYS A 70 -6.45 -10.58 7.80
CA LYS A 70 -5.55 -10.68 8.97
C LYS A 70 -4.71 -9.41 9.15
N TYR A 71 -4.19 -8.87 8.05
CA TYR A 71 -3.36 -7.67 8.06
C TYR A 71 -4.18 -6.45 7.63
N GLN A 72 -4.94 -5.86 8.57
CA GLN A 72 -5.71 -4.60 8.43
C GLN A 72 -6.67 -4.50 7.21
N GLY A 73 -7.11 -5.62 6.65
CA GLY A 73 -7.98 -5.61 5.46
C GLY A 73 -7.31 -5.01 4.21
N LYS A 74 -5.98 -5.08 4.10
CA LYS A 74 -5.23 -4.49 2.99
C LYS A 74 -5.27 -5.32 1.73
N VAL A 75 -5.03 -4.66 0.61
CA VAL A 75 -4.52 -5.31 -0.60
C VAL A 75 -3.00 -5.39 -0.45
N PHE A 76 -2.45 -6.60 -0.50
CA PHE A 76 -1.00 -6.78 -0.46
C PHE A 76 -0.36 -6.45 -1.80
N THR A 77 -0.88 -7.04 -2.87
CA THR A 77 -0.38 -6.85 -4.22
C THR A 77 -1.38 -7.35 -5.27
N SER A 78 -1.17 -6.93 -6.51
CA SER A 78 -1.91 -7.32 -7.69
C SER A 78 -0.95 -7.73 -8.82
N THR A 79 -1.49 -8.36 -9.86
CA THR A 79 -0.77 -8.75 -11.08
C THR A 79 -1.67 -8.66 -12.29
N ALA A 80 -1.10 -8.35 -13.45
CA ALA A 80 -1.75 -8.40 -14.75
C ALA A 80 -1.26 -9.58 -15.62
N GLY A 81 -0.41 -10.45 -15.07
CA GLY A 81 0.29 -11.51 -15.79
C GLY A 81 0.20 -12.89 -15.16
N GLY A 82 -0.75 -13.12 -14.25
CA GLY A 82 -0.87 -14.35 -13.49
C GLY A 82 0.29 -14.56 -12.53
N LEU A 83 0.56 -15.83 -12.18
CA LEU A 83 1.56 -16.20 -11.18
C LEU A 83 3.00 -15.83 -11.59
N ASP A 84 3.34 -15.96 -12.87
CA ASP A 84 4.64 -15.51 -13.40
C ASP A 84 4.71 -13.99 -13.64
N GLY A 85 3.57 -13.31 -13.53
CA GLY A 85 3.47 -11.86 -13.69
C GLY A 85 4.14 -11.10 -12.55
N ARG A 86 4.50 -9.85 -12.82
CA ARG A 86 5.04 -8.93 -11.82
C ARG A 86 4.04 -8.73 -10.68
N SER A 87 4.57 -8.70 -9.45
CA SER A 87 3.88 -8.19 -8.28
C SER A 87 4.03 -6.67 -8.21
N PHE A 88 2.91 -5.93 -8.15
CA PHE A 88 2.93 -4.46 -8.20
C PHE A 88 3.06 -3.79 -6.82
N GLY A 89 2.48 -4.39 -5.78
CA GLY A 89 2.59 -3.93 -4.40
C GLY A 89 3.98 -4.12 -3.82
N TRP A 90 4.35 -3.28 -2.86
CA TRP A 90 5.53 -3.49 -2.03
C TRP A 90 5.19 -4.34 -0.81
N ILE A 91 6.00 -5.38 -0.55
CA ILE A 91 5.89 -6.26 0.62
C ILE A 91 7.19 -6.21 1.41
N ASN A 92 7.08 -5.98 2.71
CA ASN A 92 8.22 -6.04 3.62
C ASN A 92 8.37 -7.45 4.20
N TYR A 93 9.11 -8.32 3.51
CA TYR A 93 9.29 -9.71 3.93
C TYR A 93 9.85 -9.86 5.35
N GLU A 94 10.77 -8.97 5.74
CA GLU A 94 11.43 -9.01 7.05
C GLU A 94 10.47 -8.68 8.19
N ALA A 95 9.47 -7.82 7.95
CA ALA A 95 8.47 -7.47 8.97
C ALA A 95 7.63 -8.66 9.45
N PHE A 96 7.56 -9.76 8.70
CA PHE A 96 6.77 -10.95 9.10
C PHE A 96 7.52 -11.89 10.05
N SER A 97 8.85 -11.81 10.12
CA SER A 97 9.67 -12.68 10.97
C SER A 97 10.08 -12.01 12.29
N GLY A 98 9.97 -10.69 12.37
CA GLY A 98 10.31 -9.91 13.57
C GLY A 98 9.29 -10.03 14.70
N GLU A 99 9.70 -9.60 15.89
CA GLU A 99 8.75 -9.28 16.95
C GLU A 99 7.86 -8.12 16.53
N LYS A 100 6.64 -8.06 17.07
CA LYS A 100 5.74 -6.96 16.78
C LYS A 100 6.34 -5.66 17.29
N ASP A 101 6.45 -4.69 16.39
CA ASP A 101 6.91 -3.35 16.73
C ASP A 101 5.79 -2.61 17.50
N PRO A 102 6.11 -1.92 18.61
CA PRO A 102 5.11 -1.21 19.41
C PRO A 102 4.59 0.07 18.75
N HIS A 103 5.27 0.62 17.74
CA HIS A 103 4.89 1.83 17.02
C HIS A 103 4.08 1.52 15.76
N MET A 104 4.61 0.66 14.87
CA MET A 104 3.94 0.24 13.64
C MET A 104 4.59 -1.00 13.03
N ASN A 105 3.77 -1.92 12.52
CA ASN A 105 4.23 -3.13 11.86
C ASN A 105 4.14 -2.97 10.32
N ALA A 106 5.26 -2.53 9.72
CA ALA A 106 5.35 -2.14 8.33
C ALA A 106 5.35 -3.32 7.32
N TYR A 107 4.32 -4.17 7.31
CA TYR A 107 4.21 -5.34 6.42
C TYR A 107 4.15 -5.02 4.91
N GLY A 108 4.03 -3.74 4.54
CA GLY A 108 3.75 -3.30 3.18
C GLY A 108 2.25 -3.33 2.83
N GLY A 109 1.96 -3.26 1.54
CA GLY A 109 0.61 -3.34 0.98
C GLY A 109 0.35 -2.30 -0.12
N GLU A 110 -0.02 -2.79 -1.30
CA GLU A 110 -0.38 -2.00 -2.47
C GLU A 110 -1.53 -1.01 -2.24
N ASN A 111 -2.48 -1.30 -1.35
CA ASN A 111 -3.51 -0.35 -0.94
C ASN A 111 -3.97 -0.64 0.50
N ARG A 112 -3.77 0.35 1.37
CA ARG A 112 -3.98 0.28 2.82
C ARG A 112 -5.00 1.30 3.27
N PHE A 113 -5.95 0.85 4.11
CA PHE A 113 -6.82 1.76 4.85
C PHE A 113 -6.09 2.26 6.11
N TRP A 114 -6.17 3.55 6.35
CA TRP A 114 -5.62 4.24 7.51
C TRP A 114 -6.65 5.22 8.07
N LEU A 115 -6.46 5.60 9.33
CA LEU A 115 -7.23 6.64 9.98
C LEU A 115 -6.39 7.91 10.07
N GLY A 116 -7.04 9.05 9.95
CA GLY A 116 -6.44 10.34 10.32
C GLY A 116 -7.26 11.07 11.38
N PRO A 117 -6.71 12.15 11.95
CA PRO A 117 -5.40 12.67 11.62
C PRO A 117 -4.27 11.96 12.38
N GLU A 118 -3.09 11.89 11.77
CA GLU A 118 -1.90 11.29 12.37
C GLU A 118 -1.27 12.22 13.43
N GLY A 119 -1.15 13.50 13.11
CA GLY A 119 -0.76 14.55 14.05
C GLY A 119 -1.88 15.53 14.37
N GLY A 120 -1.53 16.69 14.90
CA GLY A 120 -2.50 17.75 15.20
C GLY A 120 -3.31 17.52 16.48
N LYS A 121 -4.06 18.57 16.85
CA LYS A 121 -4.92 18.60 18.04
C LYS A 121 -5.90 17.42 18.13
N PHE A 122 -6.31 16.85 17.00
CA PHE A 122 -7.27 15.74 16.95
C PHE A 122 -6.62 14.40 16.59
N SER A 123 -5.29 14.27 16.69
CA SER A 123 -4.57 13.04 16.36
C SER A 123 -5.18 11.82 17.04
N VAL A 124 -5.23 10.68 16.35
CA VAL A 124 -5.58 9.37 16.92
C VAL A 124 -4.37 8.46 17.17
N PHE A 125 -3.15 8.99 17.05
CA PHE A 125 -1.87 8.25 17.12
C PHE A 125 -1.01 8.65 18.32
N PHE A 126 -1.37 9.74 18.99
CA PHE A 126 -0.68 10.22 20.18
C PHE A 126 -1.61 10.16 21.39
N LYS A 127 -1.07 9.72 22.53
CA LYS A 127 -1.77 9.84 23.82
C LYS A 127 -1.96 11.33 24.17
N PRO A 128 -3.01 11.68 24.93
CA PRO A 128 -3.20 13.05 25.36
C PRO A 128 -1.98 13.65 26.02
N GLU A 129 -1.67 14.90 25.66
CA GLU A 129 -0.53 15.70 26.17
C GLU A 129 0.87 15.15 25.85
N ALA A 130 0.99 14.04 25.12
CA ALA A 130 2.29 13.53 24.71
C ALA A 130 2.95 14.46 23.69
N ASP A 131 4.28 14.59 23.76
CA ASP A 131 5.04 15.26 22.71
C ASP A 131 4.88 14.51 21.39
N MET A 132 4.61 15.22 20.29
CA MET A 132 4.44 14.62 18.96
C MET A 132 5.80 14.29 18.33
N VAL A 133 6.46 13.29 18.90
CA VAL A 133 7.75 12.72 18.48
C VAL A 133 7.62 11.22 18.26
N PHE A 134 8.56 10.61 17.53
CA PHE A 134 8.48 9.20 17.13
C PHE A 134 8.27 8.25 18.32
N ASP A 135 8.99 8.46 19.43
CA ASP A 135 8.89 7.65 20.66
C ASP A 135 7.47 7.60 21.28
N ASN A 136 6.61 8.57 20.98
CA ASN A 136 5.24 8.63 21.48
C ASN A 136 4.18 8.27 20.43
N TRP A 137 4.59 8.13 19.17
CA TRP A 137 3.70 7.84 18.05
C TRP A 137 3.34 6.36 18.05
N VAL A 138 2.05 6.02 18.03
CA VAL A 138 1.59 4.63 17.98
C VAL A 138 0.45 4.51 16.99
N THR A 139 0.57 3.56 16.06
CA THR A 139 -0.52 3.26 15.12
C THR A 139 -1.67 2.57 15.85
N PRO A 140 -2.93 3.00 15.66
CA PRO A 140 -4.08 2.28 16.19
C PRO A 140 -4.08 0.82 15.71
N ALA A 141 -4.17 -0.13 16.66
CA ALA A 141 -4.06 -1.55 16.37
C ALA A 141 -5.08 -2.03 15.31
N SER A 142 -6.25 -1.37 15.22
CA SER A 142 -7.29 -1.64 14.24
C SER A 142 -6.87 -1.41 12.78
N VAL A 143 -5.86 -0.58 12.53
CA VAL A 143 -5.28 -0.33 11.19
C VAL A 143 -3.82 -0.78 11.09
N ASP A 144 -3.34 -1.63 12.01
CA ASP A 144 -1.96 -2.15 12.02
C ASP A 144 -1.93 -3.69 12.16
N THR A 145 -2.24 -4.18 13.36
CA THR A 145 -2.00 -5.59 13.77
C THR A 145 -3.26 -6.42 13.95
N GLU A 146 -4.43 -5.80 14.03
CA GLU A 146 -5.67 -6.51 14.30
C GLU A 146 -6.32 -7.05 13.02
N LYS A 147 -6.82 -8.29 13.12
CA LYS A 147 -7.63 -8.92 12.07
C LYS A 147 -8.99 -8.21 11.93
N TRP A 148 -9.41 -8.09 10.67
CA TRP A 148 -10.74 -7.65 10.25
C TRP A 148 -11.64 -8.85 9.98
N LYS A 149 -12.96 -8.62 9.99
CA LYS A 149 -13.96 -9.64 9.69
C LYS A 149 -14.26 -9.64 8.20
N VAL A 150 -14.23 -10.82 7.58
CA VAL A 150 -14.80 -11.01 6.23
C VAL A 150 -16.32 -11.02 6.36
N LEU A 151 -17.00 -10.08 5.71
CA LEU A 151 -18.46 -9.94 5.70
C LEU A 151 -19.07 -10.71 4.53
N SER A 152 -18.44 -10.68 3.37
CA SER A 152 -18.79 -11.45 2.19
C SER A 152 -17.57 -11.62 1.29
N SER A 153 -17.57 -12.64 0.43
CA SER A 153 -16.51 -12.86 -0.56
C SER A 153 -17.10 -13.58 -1.78
N SER A 154 -16.70 -13.13 -2.97
CA SER A 154 -16.91 -13.78 -4.26
C SER A 154 -15.55 -14.02 -4.93
N LYS A 155 -15.57 -14.37 -6.22
CA LYS A 155 -14.37 -14.59 -7.04
C LYS A 155 -13.60 -13.28 -7.31
N ASP A 156 -14.31 -12.17 -7.38
CA ASP A 156 -13.84 -10.87 -7.87
C ASP A 156 -14.08 -9.74 -6.86
N LYS A 157 -14.73 -10.01 -5.72
CA LYS A 157 -15.02 -9.02 -4.69
C LYS A 157 -14.92 -9.60 -3.28
N VAL A 158 -14.52 -8.77 -2.33
CA VAL A 158 -14.58 -9.07 -0.90
C VAL A 158 -15.05 -7.85 -0.12
N SER A 159 -15.91 -8.07 0.87
CA SER A 159 -16.32 -7.06 1.85
C SER A 159 -15.71 -7.38 3.20
N LEU A 160 -15.03 -6.41 3.80
CA LEU A 160 -14.39 -6.50 5.10
C LEU A 160 -15.00 -5.48 6.07
N GLY A 161 -15.00 -5.81 7.36
CA GLY A 161 -15.51 -4.93 8.40
C GLY A 161 -14.67 -4.97 9.68
N LYS A 162 -14.61 -3.83 10.37
CA LYS A 162 -13.92 -3.66 11.65
C LYS A 162 -14.71 -2.72 12.54
N GLU A 163 -14.87 -3.05 13.80
CA GLU A 163 -15.35 -2.12 14.83
C GLU A 163 -14.15 -1.79 15.72
N THR A 164 -13.98 -0.53 16.10
CA THR A 164 -12.84 -0.06 16.89
C THR A 164 -13.21 1.18 17.70
N SER A 165 -12.49 1.39 18.80
CA SER A 165 -12.55 2.60 19.61
C SER A 165 -11.15 3.20 19.66
N VAL A 166 -11.01 4.45 19.24
CA VAL A 166 -9.77 5.22 19.33
C VAL A 166 -10.02 6.50 20.11
N THR A 167 -9.05 6.92 20.92
CA THR A 167 -9.15 8.19 21.67
C THR A 167 -8.25 9.20 21.00
N ASN A 168 -8.79 10.37 20.66
CA ASN A 168 -7.97 11.41 20.06
C ASN A 168 -7.13 12.15 21.12
N TYR A 169 -6.21 13.00 20.66
CA TYR A 169 -5.23 13.69 21.48
C TYR A 169 -5.83 14.62 22.55
N ILE A 170 -7.06 15.11 22.38
CA ILE A 170 -7.77 15.90 23.41
C ILE A 170 -8.65 15.03 24.32
N GLY A 171 -8.56 13.70 24.22
CA GLY A 171 -9.27 12.76 25.08
C GLY A 171 -10.70 12.41 24.65
N THR A 172 -11.10 12.74 23.42
CA THR A 172 -12.43 12.35 22.90
C THR A 172 -12.39 10.91 22.39
N PRO A 173 -13.24 9.99 22.92
CA PRO A 173 -13.38 8.65 22.37
C PRO A 173 -14.18 8.68 21.06
N LEU A 174 -13.71 7.93 20.07
CA LEU A 174 -14.32 7.78 18.75
C LEU A 174 -14.64 6.30 18.55
N GLU A 175 -15.92 5.95 18.64
CA GLU A 175 -16.44 4.61 18.33
C GLU A 175 -16.71 4.50 16.83
N ILE A 176 -15.90 3.72 16.11
CA ILE A 176 -15.88 3.71 14.65
C ILE A 176 -16.23 2.31 14.15
N LYS A 177 -17.21 2.25 13.23
CA LYS A 177 -17.38 1.09 12.34
C LYS A 177 -16.75 1.39 11.01
N ILE A 178 -15.85 0.53 10.58
CA ILE A 178 -15.16 0.59 9.30
C ILE A 178 -15.72 -0.51 8.41
N LYS A 179 -16.05 -0.17 7.17
CA LYS A 179 -16.38 -1.12 6.12
C LYS A 179 -15.49 -0.84 4.91
N ARG A 180 -15.02 -1.90 4.27
CA ARG A 180 -14.16 -1.82 3.09
C ARG A 180 -14.56 -2.89 2.09
N ASP A 181 -14.98 -2.47 0.91
CA ASP A 181 -15.29 -3.36 -0.20
C ASP A 181 -14.14 -3.25 -1.22
N ILE A 182 -13.52 -4.38 -1.58
CA ILE A 182 -12.44 -4.45 -2.56
C ILE A 182 -12.94 -5.29 -3.74
N GLN A 183 -12.87 -4.74 -4.95
CA GLN A 183 -13.36 -5.38 -6.16
C GLN A 183 -12.29 -5.35 -7.26
N LEU A 184 -11.95 -6.51 -7.81
CA LEU A 184 -11.20 -6.61 -9.06
C LEU A 184 -12.09 -6.14 -10.21
N LEU A 185 -11.55 -5.28 -11.07
CA LEU A 185 -12.26 -4.70 -12.20
C LEU A 185 -11.97 -5.48 -13.48
N SER A 186 -12.98 -5.61 -14.33
CA SER A 186 -12.83 -6.09 -15.70
C SER A 186 -12.10 -5.07 -16.58
N LYS A 187 -11.50 -5.53 -17.69
CA LYS A 187 -10.87 -4.64 -18.67
C LYS A 187 -11.83 -3.56 -19.20
N ALA A 188 -13.12 -3.90 -19.36
CA ALA A 188 -14.14 -2.96 -19.82
C ALA A 188 -14.42 -1.87 -18.77
N GLU A 189 -14.54 -2.22 -17.48
CA GLU A 189 -14.70 -1.25 -16.40
C GLU A 189 -13.49 -0.33 -16.27
N ILE A 190 -12.27 -0.87 -16.37
CA ILE A 190 -11.03 -0.07 -16.37
C ILE A 190 -11.03 0.95 -17.52
N ALA A 191 -11.40 0.50 -18.73
CA ALA A 191 -11.44 1.34 -19.91
C ALA A 191 -12.49 2.46 -19.78
N ASP A 192 -13.67 2.14 -19.27
CA ASP A 192 -14.76 3.10 -19.04
C ASP A 192 -14.38 4.15 -17.98
N MET A 193 -13.88 3.70 -16.82
CA MET A 193 -13.50 4.59 -15.71
C MET A 193 -12.41 5.59 -16.09
N LEU A 194 -11.42 5.17 -16.89
CA LEU A 194 -10.31 6.04 -17.30
C LEU A 194 -10.57 6.73 -18.66
N GLY A 195 -11.66 6.40 -19.34
CA GLY A 195 -11.96 6.86 -20.69
C GLY A 195 -10.89 6.47 -21.72
N ILE A 196 -10.25 5.32 -21.56
CA ILE A 196 -9.16 4.83 -22.42
C ILE A 196 -9.67 3.74 -23.37
N SER A 197 -8.83 3.37 -24.34
CA SER A 197 -9.00 2.13 -25.09
C SER A 197 -7.83 1.21 -24.79
N THR A 198 -8.11 -0.02 -24.39
CA THR A 198 -7.10 -1.05 -24.20
C THR A 198 -6.87 -1.80 -25.50
N ASP A 199 -5.61 -1.98 -25.91
CA ASP A 199 -5.23 -2.89 -26.98
C ASP A 199 -4.52 -4.13 -26.43
N ASP A 200 -4.38 -5.18 -27.23
CA ASP A 200 -3.77 -6.46 -26.80
C ASP A 200 -2.26 -6.34 -26.47
N LYS A 201 -1.66 -5.17 -26.67
CA LYS A 201 -0.25 -4.90 -26.35
C LYS A 201 -0.06 -4.42 -24.92
N VAL A 202 -1.15 -4.18 -24.20
CA VAL A 202 -1.14 -3.76 -22.79
C VAL A 202 -1.88 -4.80 -21.96
N LYS A 203 -1.17 -5.36 -20.98
CA LYS A 203 -1.79 -6.07 -19.87
C LYS A 203 -2.21 -5.07 -18.81
N ALA A 204 -3.37 -5.30 -18.21
CA ALA A 204 -3.93 -4.41 -17.21
C ALA A 204 -4.49 -5.22 -16.04
N VAL A 205 -4.30 -4.70 -14.84
CA VAL A 205 -5.06 -5.08 -13.65
C VAL A 205 -5.54 -3.79 -13.00
N GLY A 206 -6.76 -3.81 -12.47
CA GLY A 206 -7.31 -2.69 -11.73
C GLY A 206 -8.23 -3.18 -10.65
N PHE A 207 -8.23 -2.49 -9.51
CA PHE A 207 -9.15 -2.78 -8.44
C PHE A 207 -9.69 -1.49 -7.84
N LYS A 208 -10.92 -1.59 -7.35
CA LYS A 208 -11.67 -0.53 -6.70
C LYS A 208 -11.78 -0.84 -5.22
N THR A 209 -11.59 0.19 -4.40
CA THR A 209 -11.86 0.13 -2.96
C THR A 209 -12.91 1.17 -2.59
N ASP A 210 -14.03 0.72 -2.04
CA ASP A 210 -15.03 1.58 -1.41
C ASP A 210 -14.84 1.49 0.10
N ASN A 211 -14.48 2.60 0.72
CA ASN A 211 -14.13 2.66 2.14
C ASN A 211 -15.16 3.51 2.87
N ALA A 212 -15.60 3.07 4.03
CA ALA A 212 -16.61 3.79 4.80
C ALA A 212 -16.27 3.77 6.29
N ILE A 213 -16.52 4.90 6.94
CA ILE A 213 -16.53 5.01 8.41
C ILE A 213 -17.88 5.52 8.89
N THR A 214 -18.43 4.83 9.88
CA THR A 214 -19.70 5.19 10.53
C THR A 214 -19.43 5.56 11.98
N ASN A 215 -20.04 6.65 12.44
CA ASN A 215 -20.06 6.99 13.86
C ASN A 215 -20.95 6.00 14.61
N ALA A 216 -20.33 5.11 15.38
CA ALA A 216 -21.00 4.08 16.15
C ALA A 216 -21.21 4.45 17.63
N GLY A 217 -20.79 5.66 18.02
CA GLY A 217 -20.97 6.19 19.36
C GLY A 217 -22.29 6.95 19.52
N ASP A 218 -22.48 7.52 20.70
CA ASP A 218 -23.69 8.25 21.07
C ASP A 218 -23.58 9.77 20.87
N GLU A 219 -22.36 10.27 20.60
CA GLU A 219 -22.06 11.70 20.44
C GLU A 219 -21.62 12.03 19.01
N ALA A 220 -21.89 13.25 18.56
CA ALA A 220 -21.48 13.69 17.23
C ALA A 220 -19.99 14.03 17.16
N TRP A 221 -19.33 13.64 16.07
CA TRP A 221 -18.00 14.10 15.71
C TRP A 221 -18.10 15.49 15.08
N ASN A 222 -17.37 16.46 15.61
CA ASN A 222 -17.52 17.86 15.24
C ASN A 222 -16.18 18.61 15.33
N LYS A 223 -16.20 19.93 15.08
CA LYS A 223 -14.99 20.75 15.03
C LYS A 223 -14.41 21.02 16.42
N GLU A 224 -15.20 20.83 17.46
CA GLU A 224 -14.85 21.10 18.85
C GLU A 224 -14.19 19.87 19.51
N THR A 225 -14.80 18.68 19.33
CA THR A 225 -14.35 17.40 19.91
C THR A 225 -13.46 16.60 18.95
N GLY A 226 -13.40 16.99 17.68
CA GLY A 226 -12.63 16.32 16.65
C GLY A 226 -13.44 15.27 15.90
N ALA A 227 -12.91 14.88 14.74
CA ALA A 227 -13.45 13.84 13.88
C ALA A 227 -12.30 13.06 13.24
N PRO A 228 -12.49 11.77 12.92
CA PRO A 228 -11.53 11.04 12.11
C PRO A 228 -11.67 11.42 10.62
N CYS A 229 -10.72 10.99 9.81
CA CYS A 229 -10.85 10.92 8.35
C CYS A 229 -10.36 9.56 7.83
N ILE A 230 -10.74 9.19 6.61
CA ILE A 230 -10.20 8.04 5.89
C ILE A 230 -8.93 8.50 5.18
N TRP A 231 -7.86 7.71 5.27
CA TRP A 231 -6.64 7.94 4.52
C TRP A 231 -6.24 6.64 3.82
N MET A 232 -6.11 6.69 2.49
CA MET A 232 -5.69 5.58 1.65
C MET A 232 -4.23 5.76 1.28
N LEU A 233 -3.41 4.72 1.54
CA LEU A 233 -1.99 4.72 1.24
C LEU A 233 -1.66 3.54 0.34
N ASP A 234 -1.08 3.81 -0.83
CA ASP A 234 -0.64 2.78 -1.75
C ASP A 234 0.86 2.61 -1.70
N MET A 235 1.38 1.44 -1.34
CA MET A 235 2.83 1.20 -1.32
C MET A 235 3.28 0.42 -2.55
N PHE A 236 4.14 1.03 -3.35
CA PHE A 236 4.66 0.45 -4.58
C PHE A 236 6.19 0.29 -4.52
N SER A 237 6.69 -0.71 -5.24
CA SER A 237 8.13 -0.95 -5.37
C SER A 237 8.76 0.05 -6.34
N PRO A 238 9.84 0.77 -5.96
CA PRO A 238 10.46 1.78 -6.81
C PRO A 238 11.44 1.13 -7.80
N SER A 239 11.80 1.89 -8.83
CA SER A 239 12.95 1.62 -9.70
C SER A 239 13.77 2.90 -9.84
N PRO A 240 15.04 2.83 -10.31
CA PRO A 240 15.90 4.02 -10.42
C PRO A 240 15.32 5.18 -11.23
N GLY A 241 14.38 4.90 -12.13
CA GLY A 241 13.73 5.89 -12.99
C GLY A 241 12.27 6.18 -12.65
N THR A 242 11.75 5.67 -11.53
CA THR A 242 10.33 5.87 -11.17
C THR A 242 10.06 7.34 -10.85
N VAL A 243 8.98 7.86 -11.44
CA VAL A 243 8.48 9.21 -11.20
C VAL A 243 6.99 9.15 -10.87
N ILE A 244 6.61 9.75 -9.75
CA ILE A 244 5.22 9.99 -9.36
C ILE A 244 4.72 11.24 -10.07
N LEU A 245 3.46 11.18 -10.51
CA LEU A 245 2.74 12.21 -11.22
C LEU A 245 1.55 12.65 -10.36
N VAL A 246 1.53 13.92 -9.97
CA VAL A 246 0.43 14.50 -9.19
C VAL A 246 -0.11 15.74 -9.91
N PRO A 247 -1.12 15.58 -10.78
CA PRO A 247 -1.82 16.70 -11.40
C PRO A 247 -2.46 17.64 -10.37
N TYR A 248 -2.40 18.93 -10.62
CA TYR A 248 -3.01 19.96 -9.78
C TYR A 248 -3.79 20.99 -10.60
N ASN A 249 -4.71 21.69 -9.93
CA ASN A 249 -5.44 22.83 -10.47
C ASN A 249 -4.57 24.08 -10.43
N GLU A 250 -4.16 24.59 -11.60
CA GLU A 250 -3.31 25.78 -11.73
C GLU A 250 -4.06 27.06 -11.34
N GLU A 251 -5.37 27.10 -11.57
CA GLU A 251 -6.21 28.29 -11.39
C GLU A 251 -6.61 28.55 -9.93
N ALA A 252 -6.42 27.58 -9.03
CA ALA A 252 -6.63 27.82 -7.61
C ALA A 252 -5.60 28.83 -7.07
N GLU A 253 -5.85 29.42 -5.90
CA GLU A 253 -4.89 30.31 -5.23
C GLU A 253 -4.05 29.54 -4.19
N GLY A 254 -3.00 30.17 -3.66
CA GLY A 254 -2.17 29.60 -2.58
C GLY A 254 -1.06 28.65 -3.03
N LYS A 255 -0.36 28.06 -2.06
CA LYS A 255 0.76 27.10 -2.28
C LYS A 255 0.23 25.88 -3.04
N VAL A 256 0.98 25.40 -4.04
CA VAL A 256 0.55 24.24 -4.86
C VAL A 256 0.62 22.96 -4.05
N ALA A 257 1.73 22.73 -3.34
CA ALA A 257 1.93 21.56 -2.49
C ALA A 257 2.87 21.90 -1.33
N THR A 258 2.60 21.34 -0.16
CA THR A 258 3.55 21.20 0.95
C THR A 258 4.63 20.20 0.54
N THR A 259 5.91 20.50 0.77
CA THR A 259 7.05 19.67 0.28
C THR A 259 8.15 19.52 1.33
N ASP A 260 7.84 19.84 2.58
CA ASP A 260 8.79 20.05 3.66
C ASP A 260 8.47 19.24 4.93
N TYR A 261 7.60 18.24 4.82
CA TYR A 261 7.20 17.33 5.91
C TYR A 261 8.37 16.70 6.66
N PHE A 262 9.43 16.29 5.94
CA PHE A 262 10.64 15.69 6.51
C PHE A 262 11.88 16.53 6.17
N GLY A 263 11.70 17.85 6.06
CA GLY A 263 12.64 18.74 5.39
C GLY A 263 12.29 18.95 3.92
N GLN A 264 12.73 20.07 3.37
CA GLN A 264 12.40 20.48 2.00
C GLN A 264 12.92 19.47 0.97
N ILE A 265 12.02 18.93 0.14
CA ILE A 265 12.40 18.09 -1.00
C ILE A 265 13.31 18.89 -1.95
N PRO A 266 14.48 18.35 -2.33
CA PRO A 266 15.41 19.01 -3.24
C PRO A 266 14.79 19.33 -4.62
N PRO A 267 15.13 20.48 -5.26
CA PRO A 267 14.60 20.87 -6.57
C PRO A 267 14.91 19.89 -7.72
N ASP A 268 15.99 19.11 -7.62
CA ASP A 268 16.33 18.05 -8.58
C ASP A 268 15.50 16.77 -8.40
N ARG A 269 14.57 16.77 -7.44
CA ARG A 269 13.69 15.64 -7.12
C ARG A 269 12.21 15.97 -7.20
N VAL A 270 11.83 17.25 -7.17
CA VAL A 270 10.45 17.69 -7.39
C VAL A 270 10.40 18.85 -8.38
N VAL A 271 9.64 18.68 -9.46
CA VAL A 271 9.45 19.74 -10.48
C VAL A 271 7.97 19.91 -10.82
N TYR A 272 7.62 21.13 -11.21
CA TYR A 272 6.25 21.52 -11.56
C TYR A 272 6.23 21.90 -13.04
N LYS A 273 5.40 21.25 -13.85
CA LYS A 273 5.31 21.52 -15.29
C LYS A 273 3.92 21.20 -15.81
N ASN A 274 3.32 22.16 -16.53
CA ASN A 274 2.02 22.02 -17.19
C ASN A 274 0.91 21.49 -16.26
N GLY A 275 0.77 22.07 -15.06
CA GLY A 275 -0.23 21.63 -14.09
C GLY A 275 -0.01 20.23 -13.49
N ILE A 276 1.22 19.69 -13.57
CA ILE A 276 1.60 18.41 -12.96
C ILE A 276 2.85 18.60 -12.10
N LEU A 277 2.80 18.04 -10.89
CA LEU A 277 3.96 17.86 -10.04
C LEU A 277 4.57 16.50 -10.35
N TYR A 278 5.86 16.48 -10.68
CA TYR A 278 6.67 15.29 -10.88
C TYR A 278 7.55 15.10 -9.65
N PHE A 279 7.51 13.91 -9.05
CA PHE A 279 8.30 13.58 -7.87
C PHE A 279 9.12 12.32 -8.10
N LYS A 280 10.45 12.43 -7.99
CA LYS A 280 11.38 11.31 -8.20
C LYS A 280 11.28 10.31 -7.05
N ALA A 281 10.86 9.09 -7.39
CA ALA A 281 10.50 8.04 -6.44
C ALA A 281 11.40 6.80 -6.59
N ASP A 282 12.71 7.01 -6.51
CA ASP A 282 13.75 6.00 -6.75
C ASP A 282 14.17 5.21 -5.50
N GLY A 283 13.53 5.46 -4.35
CA GLY A 283 13.89 4.83 -3.09
C GLY A 283 15.17 5.36 -2.42
N LYS A 284 15.80 6.45 -2.93
CA LYS A 284 17.14 6.91 -2.49
C LYS A 284 17.16 8.20 -1.69
N SER A 285 16.02 8.85 -1.48
CA SER A 285 15.94 10.12 -0.73
C SER A 285 14.56 10.26 -0.12
N ARG A 286 14.52 10.37 1.20
CA ARG A 286 13.26 10.54 1.91
C ARG A 286 12.62 11.88 1.54
N GLY A 287 11.34 11.85 1.17
CA GLY A 287 10.59 13.06 0.87
C GLY A 287 9.10 12.80 0.86
N LYS A 288 8.31 13.74 1.40
CA LYS A 288 6.85 13.71 1.36
C LYS A 288 6.32 15.04 0.89
N LEU A 289 5.29 14.98 0.05
CA LEU A 289 4.53 16.14 -0.37
C LEU A 289 3.05 15.95 -0.07
N GLY A 290 2.31 17.06 -0.06
CA GLY A 290 0.87 17.07 0.10
C GLY A 290 0.23 18.22 -0.67
N LEU A 291 -0.86 17.95 -1.38
CA LEU A 291 -1.63 18.94 -2.10
C LEU A 291 -2.89 19.29 -1.29
N PRO A 292 -3.16 20.59 -1.06
CA PRO A 292 -4.40 21.00 -0.42
C PRO A 292 -5.60 20.69 -1.33
N PRO A 293 -6.80 20.54 -0.77
CA PRO A 293 -7.99 20.13 -1.51
C PRO A 293 -8.33 21.07 -2.67
N GLU A 294 -8.05 22.36 -2.59
CA GLU A 294 -8.32 23.32 -3.66
C GLU A 294 -7.43 23.10 -4.89
N ARG A 295 -6.24 22.52 -4.69
CA ARG A 295 -5.25 22.19 -5.74
C ARG A 295 -5.41 20.78 -6.26
N ALA A 296 -5.89 19.84 -5.43
CA ALA A 296 -5.96 18.43 -5.77
C ALA A 296 -6.91 18.14 -6.95
N LYS A 297 -6.44 17.32 -7.90
CA LYS A 297 -7.28 16.65 -8.90
C LYS A 297 -7.54 15.21 -8.46
N PRO A 298 -8.65 14.57 -8.87
CA PRO A 298 -9.04 13.23 -8.43
C PRO A 298 -8.26 12.09 -9.12
N VAL A 299 -6.98 12.33 -9.43
CA VAL A 299 -6.11 11.40 -10.15
C VAL A 299 -4.65 11.66 -9.78
N ALA A 300 -3.90 10.59 -9.60
CA ALA A 300 -2.44 10.60 -9.51
C ALA A 300 -1.89 9.32 -10.17
N GLY A 301 -0.58 9.16 -10.23
CA GLY A 301 0.01 7.94 -10.78
C GLY A 301 1.51 7.93 -10.72
N SER A 302 2.11 6.95 -11.36
CA SER A 302 3.57 6.87 -11.51
C SER A 302 3.93 6.14 -12.79
N TYR A 303 5.14 6.38 -13.28
CA TYR A 303 5.71 5.60 -14.37
C TYR A 303 7.06 5.03 -13.96
N ASP A 304 7.18 3.72 -14.14
CA ASP A 304 8.43 2.97 -13.99
C ASP A 304 8.94 2.57 -15.39
N PRO A 305 9.92 3.29 -15.95
CA PRO A 305 10.45 3.00 -17.27
C PRO A 305 11.30 1.72 -17.31
N ALA A 306 11.85 1.27 -16.18
CA ALA A 306 12.68 0.07 -16.15
C ALA A 306 11.85 -1.19 -16.36
N ASN A 307 10.61 -1.18 -15.86
CA ASN A 307 9.69 -2.32 -15.93
C ASN A 307 8.52 -2.08 -16.91
N ASN A 308 8.48 -0.94 -17.61
CA ASN A 308 7.36 -0.51 -18.45
C ASN A 308 6.02 -0.64 -17.71
N VAL A 309 5.92 -0.01 -16.54
CA VAL A 309 4.69 0.00 -15.72
C VAL A 309 4.20 1.43 -15.59
N LEU A 310 2.97 1.67 -16.05
CA LEU A 310 2.22 2.88 -15.77
C LEU A 310 1.18 2.55 -14.70
N THR A 311 1.29 3.20 -13.54
CA THR A 311 0.31 3.14 -12.46
C THR A 311 -0.57 4.37 -12.52
N VAL A 312 -1.87 4.17 -12.38
CA VAL A 312 -2.88 5.22 -12.27
C VAL A 312 -3.67 4.98 -11.00
N THR A 313 -3.89 6.02 -10.21
CA THR A 313 -4.82 6.00 -9.09
C THR A 313 -5.88 7.05 -9.30
N THR A 314 -7.13 6.74 -8.94
CA THR A 314 -8.25 7.68 -8.95
C THR A 314 -8.97 7.61 -7.62
N PHE A 315 -9.47 8.73 -7.13
CA PHE A 315 -10.03 8.81 -5.79
C PHE A 315 -10.96 10.01 -5.66
N ASP A 316 -11.81 9.98 -4.64
CA ASP A 316 -12.69 11.11 -4.33
C ASP A 316 -11.88 12.32 -3.83
N VAL A 317 -12.25 13.51 -4.29
CA VAL A 317 -11.71 14.79 -3.81
C VAL A 317 -12.86 15.78 -3.66
N GLU A 318 -13.04 16.30 -2.44
CA GLU A 318 -13.97 17.40 -2.21
C GLU A 318 -13.17 18.72 -2.12
N ASN A 319 -13.03 19.44 -3.24
CA ASN A 319 -12.18 20.65 -3.29
C ASN A 319 -12.59 21.78 -2.33
N LYS A 320 -13.77 21.69 -1.70
CA LYS A 320 -14.28 22.65 -0.69
C LYS A 320 -14.47 22.00 0.69
N GLY A 321 -14.05 20.75 0.84
CA GLY A 321 -14.16 19.99 2.08
C GLY A 321 -13.21 20.52 3.16
N THR A 322 -13.46 20.11 4.40
CA THR A 322 -12.52 20.37 5.51
C THR A 322 -11.59 19.18 5.65
N TYR A 323 -10.28 19.37 5.43
CA TYR A 323 -9.27 18.31 5.50
C TYR A 323 -8.43 18.48 6.75
N LEU A 324 -8.13 17.37 7.43
CA LEU A 324 -7.41 17.41 8.70
C LEU A 324 -5.90 17.51 8.49
N ASN A 325 -5.24 18.37 9.26
CA ASN A 325 -3.79 18.48 9.24
C ASN A 325 -3.16 17.20 9.81
N GLN A 326 -2.24 16.59 9.06
CA GLN A 326 -1.57 15.33 9.42
C GLN A 326 -0.20 15.53 10.07
N GLU A 327 0.32 16.77 10.10
CA GLU A 327 1.64 17.08 10.62
C GLU A 327 1.73 16.88 12.14
N TRP A 328 2.88 16.42 12.61
CA TRP A 328 3.15 16.14 14.02
C TRP A 328 3.41 17.43 14.81
N THR A 329 2.38 18.27 14.91
CA THR A 329 2.38 19.51 15.68
C THR A 329 0.95 19.87 16.11
N ALA A 330 0.79 20.32 17.36
CA ALA A 330 -0.49 20.83 17.85
C ALA A 330 -0.73 22.33 17.55
N GLU A 331 0.27 23.02 16.99
CA GLU A 331 0.28 24.49 16.85
C GLU A 331 -0.38 24.99 15.55
N LYS A 332 -0.53 24.10 14.56
CA LYS A 332 -1.17 24.42 13.28
C LYS A 332 -2.68 24.24 13.35
N ASP A 333 -3.39 24.90 12.42
CA ASP A 333 -4.84 24.73 12.28
C ASP A 333 -5.16 23.25 11.95
N PRO A 334 -5.81 22.51 12.86
CA PRO A 334 -6.03 21.08 12.69
C PRO A 334 -7.03 20.78 11.57
N LEU A 335 -7.77 21.79 11.09
CA LEU A 335 -8.80 21.66 10.05
C LEU A 335 -8.30 22.13 8.67
N LYS A 336 -6.98 22.27 8.50
CA LYS A 336 -6.32 22.58 7.23
C LYS A 336 -5.21 21.60 6.95
N GLY A 337 -5.54 20.56 6.19
CA GLY A 337 -4.60 19.56 5.70
C GLY A 337 -4.69 19.35 4.19
N ASP A 338 -4.01 18.30 3.76
CA ASP A 338 -3.88 17.92 2.36
C ASP A 338 -4.87 16.81 1.98
N ALA A 339 -5.28 16.79 0.72
CA ALA A 339 -6.20 15.80 0.16
C ALA A 339 -5.46 14.67 -0.58
N VAL A 340 -4.26 14.95 -1.08
CA VAL A 340 -3.44 14.01 -1.85
C VAL A 340 -2.01 14.13 -1.38
N ASN A 341 -1.38 13.00 -1.06
CA ASN A 341 0.02 12.98 -0.66
C ASN A 341 0.81 12.03 -1.56
N ALA A 342 2.11 12.25 -1.62
CA ALA A 342 3.05 11.31 -2.22
C ALA A 342 4.31 11.24 -1.38
N TYR A 343 4.87 10.05 -1.27
CA TYR A 343 6.04 9.76 -0.45
C TYR A 343 7.07 8.96 -1.24
N ASN A 344 8.35 9.24 -1.01
CA ASN A 344 9.45 8.38 -1.43
C ASN A 344 10.24 7.98 -0.19
N ASP A 345 10.37 6.69 0.05
CA ASP A 345 11.16 6.16 1.14
C ASP A 345 12.64 6.16 0.77
N GLY A 346 13.48 6.85 1.54
CA GLY A 346 14.92 6.84 1.36
C GLY A 346 15.62 6.69 2.71
N PRO A 347 16.95 6.46 2.72
CA PRO A 347 17.71 6.30 3.95
C PRO A 347 17.56 7.51 4.89
N LEU A 348 17.48 7.22 6.19
CA LEU A 348 17.55 8.20 7.27
C LEU A 348 19.00 8.68 7.47
N GLU A 349 19.20 9.69 8.34
CA GLU A 349 20.53 10.22 8.65
C GLU A 349 21.49 9.17 9.24
N ASP A 350 20.95 8.18 9.96
CA ASP A 350 21.72 7.06 10.51
C ASP A 350 21.98 5.93 9.50
N GLY A 351 21.49 6.07 8.27
CA GLY A 351 21.61 5.11 7.18
C GLY A 351 20.59 3.97 7.21
N SER A 352 19.73 3.90 8.23
CA SER A 352 18.62 2.94 8.25
C SER A 352 17.54 3.31 7.24
N GLN A 353 16.79 2.32 6.76
CA GLN A 353 15.69 2.50 5.83
C GLN A 353 14.64 1.41 6.05
N MET A 354 13.36 1.78 6.01
CA MET A 354 12.26 0.82 6.12
C MET A 354 12.05 0.04 4.82
N GLY A 355 12.08 0.76 3.70
CA GLY A 355 11.85 0.26 2.35
C GLY A 355 13.11 -0.26 1.65
N PRO A 356 13.22 -0.02 0.32
CA PRO A 356 12.64 1.11 -0.39
C PRO A 356 11.22 0.86 -0.94
N PHE A 357 10.34 1.86 -0.78
CA PHE A 357 9.01 1.95 -1.40
C PHE A 357 8.70 3.41 -1.76
N TYR A 358 7.63 3.62 -2.51
CA TYR A 358 7.02 4.94 -2.67
C TYR A 358 5.51 4.85 -2.49
N GLU A 359 4.88 5.97 -2.14
CA GLU A 359 3.44 6.02 -1.92
C GLU A 359 2.74 7.07 -2.78
N ILE A 360 1.52 6.71 -3.16
CA ILE A 360 0.49 7.63 -3.65
C ILE A 360 -0.67 7.49 -2.69
N GLU A 361 -1.19 8.62 -2.21
CA GLU A 361 -2.10 8.62 -1.09
C GLU A 361 -3.26 9.59 -1.34
N SER A 362 -4.44 9.26 -0.82
CA SER A 362 -5.61 10.14 -0.87
C SER A 362 -6.31 10.17 0.49
N VAL A 363 -6.82 11.33 0.87
CA VAL A 363 -7.51 11.55 2.15
C VAL A 363 -8.96 11.93 1.89
N SER A 364 -9.88 11.51 2.74
CA SER A 364 -11.24 12.04 2.76
C SER A 364 -11.30 13.36 3.55
N PRO A 365 -12.36 14.15 3.40
CA PRO A 365 -12.66 15.19 4.38
C PRO A 365 -12.82 14.63 5.80
N ALA A 366 -12.75 15.51 6.79
CA ALA A 366 -13.08 15.22 8.17
C ALA A 366 -14.53 14.71 8.30
N ALA A 367 -14.70 13.57 8.96
CA ALA A 367 -15.99 12.92 9.13
C ALA A 367 -16.79 13.58 10.26
N PHE A 368 -17.33 14.78 10.03
CA PHE A 368 -18.23 15.44 11.00
C PHE A 368 -19.61 14.78 11.02
N LEU A 369 -19.71 13.61 11.67
CA LEU A 369 -20.85 12.70 11.63
C LEU A 369 -21.62 12.69 12.96
N LYS A 370 -22.95 12.75 12.88
CA LYS A 370 -23.85 12.39 13.99
C LYS A 370 -23.85 10.86 14.20
N PRO A 371 -24.28 10.36 15.38
CA PRO A 371 -24.49 8.94 15.62
C PRO A 371 -25.24 8.25 14.48
N GLY A 372 -24.69 7.14 14.00
CA GLY A 372 -25.24 6.32 12.92
C GLY A 372 -25.04 6.87 11.50
N GLN A 373 -24.44 8.06 11.33
CA GLN A 373 -24.09 8.57 10.00
C GLN A 373 -22.77 7.97 9.50
N THR A 374 -22.63 7.94 8.17
CA THR A 374 -21.49 7.34 7.46
C THR A 374 -20.87 8.35 6.51
N LEU A 375 -19.54 8.36 6.45
CA LEU A 375 -18.75 8.96 5.37
C LEU A 375 -18.16 7.84 4.51
N GLU A 376 -18.11 8.05 3.20
CA GLU A 376 -17.53 7.12 2.22
C GLU A 376 -16.37 7.81 1.48
N HIS A 377 -15.38 7.02 1.05
CA HIS A 377 -14.24 7.46 0.26
C HIS A 377 -13.79 6.35 -0.69
N GLN A 378 -13.91 6.59 -1.98
CA GLN A 378 -13.49 5.67 -3.02
C GLN A 378 -12.04 5.92 -3.42
N HIS A 379 -11.30 4.83 -3.62
CA HIS A 379 -9.94 4.85 -4.15
C HIS A 379 -9.72 3.63 -5.06
N ASN A 380 -9.27 3.85 -6.28
CA ASN A 380 -9.03 2.83 -7.29
C ASN A 380 -7.58 2.86 -7.75
N VAL A 381 -6.98 1.68 -7.94
CA VAL A 381 -5.60 1.50 -8.40
C VAL A 381 -5.61 0.70 -9.71
N PHE A 382 -4.84 1.14 -10.69
CA PHE A 382 -4.70 0.50 -11.99
C PHE A 382 -3.23 0.39 -12.37
N HIS A 383 -2.83 -0.78 -12.86
CA HIS A 383 -1.50 -1.00 -13.42
C HIS A 383 -1.61 -1.44 -14.88
N PHE A 384 -0.84 -0.79 -15.73
CA PHE A 384 -0.69 -1.10 -17.14
C PHE A 384 0.76 -1.47 -17.44
N THR A 385 0.98 -2.59 -18.12
CA THR A 385 2.32 -3.01 -18.55
C THR A 385 2.31 -3.57 -19.96
N GLY A 386 3.38 -3.30 -20.72
CA GLY A 386 3.49 -3.69 -22.12
C GLY A 386 4.31 -2.70 -22.94
N ASP A 387 3.96 -2.58 -24.22
CA ASP A 387 4.68 -1.72 -25.16
C ASP A 387 4.59 -0.23 -24.77
N LYS A 388 5.73 0.44 -24.64
CA LYS A 388 5.80 1.86 -24.28
C LYS A 388 4.89 2.77 -25.13
N PRO A 389 4.80 2.65 -26.47
CA PRO A 389 3.87 3.48 -27.26
C PRO A 389 2.39 3.27 -26.94
N ALA A 390 2.00 2.08 -26.46
CA ALA A 390 0.62 1.82 -26.05
C ALA A 390 0.35 2.40 -24.66
N LEU A 391 1.29 2.25 -23.72
CA LEU A 391 1.26 2.91 -22.41
C LEU A 391 1.24 4.45 -22.54
N ASP A 392 1.97 4.99 -23.52
CA ASP A 392 2.03 6.43 -23.78
C ASP A 392 0.68 7.01 -24.16
N LYS A 393 -0.14 6.29 -24.93
CA LYS A 393 -1.52 6.71 -25.23
C LYS A 393 -2.37 6.79 -23.97
N ILE A 394 -2.20 5.86 -23.03
CA ILE A 394 -2.90 5.87 -21.74
C ILE A 394 -2.45 7.08 -20.93
N ALA A 395 -1.14 7.31 -20.81
CA ALA A 395 -0.59 8.47 -20.09
C ALA A 395 -1.08 9.81 -20.67
N GLN A 396 -1.09 9.95 -22.00
CA GLN A 396 -1.60 11.14 -22.67
C GLN A 396 -3.10 11.34 -22.41
N LYS A 397 -3.88 10.26 -22.37
CA LYS A 397 -5.32 10.33 -22.14
C LYS A 397 -5.67 10.69 -20.69
N VAL A 398 -4.98 10.07 -19.73
CA VAL A 398 -5.27 10.22 -18.29
C VAL A 398 -4.63 11.49 -17.71
N PHE A 399 -3.36 11.73 -18.02
CA PHE A 399 -2.58 12.83 -17.43
C PHE A 399 -2.34 14.00 -18.38
N GLY A 400 -2.60 13.86 -19.68
CA GLY A 400 -2.31 14.91 -20.66
C GLY A 400 -0.82 15.05 -21.00
N ILE A 401 0.00 14.03 -20.70
CA ILE A 401 1.46 14.04 -20.93
C ILE A 401 1.97 12.77 -21.59
N SER A 402 3.12 12.86 -22.25
CA SER A 402 3.85 11.69 -22.76
C SER A 402 4.78 11.08 -21.70
N LEU A 403 5.02 9.78 -21.79
CA LEU A 403 6.01 9.05 -21.00
C LEU A 403 7.43 9.55 -21.26
N ASP A 404 7.73 10.02 -22.48
CA ASP A 404 9.00 10.70 -22.75
C ASP A 404 9.15 11.97 -21.90
N SER A 405 8.07 12.73 -21.69
CA SER A 405 8.11 13.89 -20.81
C SER A 405 8.36 13.51 -19.35
N VAL A 406 7.82 12.36 -18.91
CA VAL A 406 8.05 11.83 -17.56
C VAL A 406 9.51 11.43 -17.36
N GLN A 407 10.07 10.67 -18.32
CA GLN A 407 11.47 10.21 -18.22
C GLN A 407 12.49 11.35 -18.25
N ASN A 408 12.16 12.44 -18.94
CA ASN A 408 13.02 13.61 -19.07
C ASN A 408 12.66 14.74 -18.08
N ALA A 409 11.80 14.48 -17.09
CA ALA A 409 11.32 15.52 -16.17
C ALA A 409 12.46 16.17 -15.34
N PHE A 410 13.56 15.44 -15.12
CA PHE A 410 14.69 15.87 -14.31
C PHE A 410 16.01 15.98 -15.10
N THR A 411 15.95 15.95 -16.43
CA THR A 411 17.11 16.16 -17.29
C THR A 411 16.95 17.50 -17.99
N GLU A 412 17.67 18.50 -17.50
CA GLU A 412 17.91 19.75 -18.25
C GLU A 412 19.11 19.61 -19.18
#